data_AF-A0A2I6LZG4-F1
#
_entry.id   AF-A0A2I6LZG4-F1
#
_cell.length_a   1.000
_cell.length_b   1.000
_cell.length_c   1.000
_cell.angle_alpha   90.00
_cell.angle_beta   90.00
_cell.angle_gamma   90.00
#
_symmetry.space_group_name_H-M   'P 1'
#
loop_
_entity.id
_entity.type
_entity.pdbx_description
1 polymer ?
#
loop_
_entity_poly.entity_id
_entity_poly.type
_entity_poly.pdbx_seq_one_letter_code
_entity_poly.pdbx_strand_id
1 'polypeptide(L)'
;MFIEALSSFFEKLASTEELDEWYLSTFIDENVYTLSAAEAFEFSSHILKLLKDDAQPDYTYELLTILLALQRQSDTTQIPEILKNSPNFFDEIIKNNPEKYILNLVHELAKNYRIINLYSN
;
A
#
# COMPACT_ATOMS: atom_id res chain seq x y z
N MET A 1 -7.87 7.25 -14.41
CA MET A 1 -6.51 6.74 -14.70
C MET A 1 -6.02 5.79 -13.60
N PHE A 2 -5.46 6.25 -12.46
CA PHE A 2 -4.92 5.32 -11.45
C PHE A 2 -5.98 4.41 -10.81
N ILE A 3 -7.12 4.96 -10.37
CA ILE A 3 -8.19 4.15 -9.74
C ILE A 3 -8.74 3.10 -10.71
N GLU A 4 -8.91 3.45 -11.99
CA GLU A 4 -9.37 2.51 -13.02
C GLU A 4 -8.34 1.42 -13.26
N ALA A 5 -7.05 1.79 -13.36
CA ALA A 5 -5.96 0.83 -13.49
C ALA A 5 -5.88 -0.10 -12.28
N LEU A 6 -6.07 0.42 -11.06
CA LEU A 6 -6.08 -0.36 -9.82
C LEU A 6 -7.26 -1.35 -9.79
N SER A 7 -8.45 -0.93 -10.23
CA SER A 7 -9.60 -1.83 -10.37
C SER A 7 -9.31 -2.95 -11.36
N SER A 8 -8.79 -2.63 -12.55
CA SER A 8 -8.40 -3.65 -13.55
C SER A 8 -7.28 -4.55 -13.04
N PHE A 9 -6.37 -4.02 -12.23
CA PHE A 9 -5.33 -4.81 -11.57
C PHE A 9 -5.94 -5.84 -10.62
N PHE A 10 -6.91 -5.46 -9.78
CA PHE A 10 -7.61 -6.42 -8.92
C PHE A 10 -8.43 -7.45 -9.69
N GLU A 11 -9.08 -7.06 -10.79
CA GLU A 11 -9.76 -8.01 -11.68
C GLU A 11 -8.77 -9.05 -12.22
N LYS A 12 -7.56 -8.63 -12.58
CA LYS A 12 -6.49 -9.53 -13.02
C LYS A 12 -6.02 -10.45 -11.90
N LEU A 13 -5.81 -9.94 -10.68
CA LEU A 13 -5.41 -10.77 -9.53
C LEU A 13 -6.47 -11.81 -9.16
N ALA A 14 -7.75 -11.45 -9.30
CA ALA A 14 -8.88 -12.36 -9.04
C ALA A 14 -9.11 -13.39 -10.15
N SER A 15 -8.46 -13.23 -11.31
CA SER A 15 -8.63 -14.10 -12.46
C SER A 15 -7.86 -15.41 -12.30
N THR A 16 -8.18 -16.41 -13.11
CA THR A 16 -7.39 -17.64 -13.22
C THR A 16 -6.22 -17.51 -14.20
N GLU A 17 -5.95 -16.31 -14.70
CA GLU A 17 -4.84 -16.07 -15.63
C GLU A 17 -3.51 -16.14 -14.88
N GLU A 18 -2.48 -16.62 -15.58
CA GLU A 18 -1.13 -16.65 -15.03
C GLU A 18 -0.61 -15.23 -14.85
N LEU A 19 -0.23 -14.88 -13.62
CA LEU A 19 0.41 -13.61 -13.32
C LEU A 19 1.88 -13.71 -13.74
N ASP A 20 2.29 -12.82 -14.63
CA ASP A 20 3.69 -12.62 -14.97
C ASP A 20 4.50 -12.23 -13.72
N GLU A 21 5.76 -12.66 -13.63
CA GLU A 21 6.64 -12.38 -12.47
C GLU A 21 6.83 -10.89 -12.20
N TRP A 22 6.65 -10.04 -13.21
CA TRP A 22 6.78 -8.59 -13.17
C TRP A 22 5.44 -7.86 -13.12
N TYR A 23 4.32 -8.56 -12.83
CA TYR A 23 2.98 -7.95 -12.82
C TYR A 23 2.90 -6.69 -11.94
N LEU A 24 3.46 -6.77 -10.73
CA LEU A 24 3.40 -5.70 -9.74
C LEU A 24 4.38 -4.57 -10.06
N SER A 25 5.60 -4.89 -10.51
CA SER A 25 6.56 -3.86 -10.91
C SER A 25 6.09 -3.10 -12.15
N THR A 26 5.55 -3.81 -13.14
CA THR A 26 4.98 -3.20 -14.35
C THR A 26 3.82 -2.26 -13.97
N PHE A 27 2.93 -2.70 -13.08
CA PHE A 27 1.85 -1.84 -12.61
C PHE A 27 2.37 -0.55 -11.96
N ILE A 28 3.39 -0.64 -11.11
CA ILE A 28 4.00 0.51 -10.43
C ILE A 28 4.66 1.46 -11.44
N ASP A 29 5.44 0.93 -12.37
CA ASP A 29 6.15 1.76 -13.36
C ASP A 29 5.17 2.53 -14.25
N GLU A 30 4.09 1.88 -14.68
CA GLU A 30 3.10 2.47 -15.58
C GLU A 30 2.12 3.42 -14.87
N ASN A 31 1.75 3.11 -13.63
CA ASN A 31 0.62 3.77 -12.96
C ASN A 31 0.99 4.58 -11.72
N VAL A 32 2.13 4.31 -11.08
CA VAL A 32 2.57 5.04 -9.88
C VAL A 32 3.63 6.07 -10.22
N TYR A 33 4.71 5.69 -10.91
CA TYR A 33 5.81 6.62 -11.20
C TYR A 33 5.47 7.67 -12.26
N THR A 34 4.34 7.53 -12.94
CA THR A 34 3.79 8.53 -13.86
C THR A 34 2.98 9.62 -13.15
N LEU A 35 2.63 9.43 -11.87
CA LEU A 35 1.84 10.38 -11.09
C LEU A 35 2.68 11.58 -10.64
N SER A 36 2.04 12.73 -10.49
CA SER A 36 2.63 13.83 -9.73
C SER A 36 2.73 13.48 -8.23
N ALA A 37 3.62 14.17 -7.52
CA ALA A 37 3.77 13.99 -6.07
C ALA A 37 2.46 14.20 -5.29
N ALA A 38 1.64 15.18 -5.71
CA ALA A 38 0.36 15.47 -5.09
C ALA A 38 -0.66 14.34 -5.32
N GLU A 39 -0.75 13.82 -6.54
CA GLU A 39 -1.61 12.68 -6.87
C GLU A 39 -1.17 11.41 -6.12
N ALA A 40 0.15 11.14 -6.06
CA ALA A 40 0.67 10.00 -5.33
C ALA A 40 0.32 10.06 -3.83
N PHE A 41 0.38 11.25 -3.23
CA PHE A 41 -0.07 11.45 -1.85
C PHE A 41 -1.59 11.22 -1.70
N GLU A 42 -2.40 11.75 -2.62
CA GLU A 42 -3.85 11.55 -2.61
C GLU A 42 -4.21 10.06 -2.71
N PHE A 43 -3.63 9.34 -3.67
CA PHE A 43 -3.88 7.92 -3.87
C PHE A 43 -3.32 7.05 -2.75
N SER A 44 -2.29 7.49 -2.02
CA SER A 44 -1.86 6.81 -0.80
C SER A 44 -3.00 6.68 0.21
N SER A 45 -3.84 7.72 0.34
CA SER A 45 -5.03 7.69 1.20
C SER A 45 -6.10 6.71 0.69
N HIS A 46 -6.20 6.55 -0.63
CA HIS A 46 -7.09 5.56 -1.23
C HIS A 46 -6.66 4.12 -0.89
N ILE A 47 -5.37 3.81 -1.06
CA ILE A 47 -4.82 2.49 -0.73
C ILE A 47 -4.96 2.19 0.77
N LEU A 48 -4.69 3.17 1.63
CA LEU A 48 -4.89 3.01 3.07
C LEU A 48 -6.33 2.70 3.45
N LYS A 49 -7.30 3.26 2.72
CA LYS A 49 -8.71 2.95 2.93
C LYS A 49 -9.03 1.50 2.53
N LEU A 50 -8.50 1.03 1.40
CA LEU A 50 -8.68 -0.37 0.96
C LEU A 50 -8.09 -1.36 1.97
N LEU A 51 -6.90 -1.07 2.50
CA LEU A 51 -6.26 -1.85 3.56
C LEU A 51 -7.05 -1.80 4.89
N LYS A 52 -7.76 -0.69 5.18
CA LYS A 52 -8.56 -0.54 6.40
C LYS A 52 -9.87 -1.29 6.37
N ASP A 53 -10.57 -1.25 5.23
CA ASP A 53 -11.96 -1.70 5.14
C ASP A 53 -12.07 -3.25 5.11
N ASP A 54 -10.99 -3.97 5.44
CA ASP A 54 -10.85 -5.45 5.51
C ASP A 54 -11.35 -6.16 4.22
N ALA A 55 -11.46 -5.39 3.13
CA ALA A 55 -12.22 -5.80 1.96
C ALA A 55 -11.45 -6.81 1.09
N GLN A 56 -10.11 -6.91 1.23
CA GLN A 56 -9.25 -7.71 0.37
C GLN A 56 -7.99 -8.20 1.10
N PRO A 57 -8.10 -9.12 2.09
CA PRO A 57 -6.92 -9.72 2.73
C PRO A 57 -5.98 -10.38 1.71
N ASP A 58 -6.55 -10.91 0.62
CA ASP A 58 -5.85 -11.65 -0.43
C ASP A 58 -4.80 -10.82 -1.20
N TYR A 59 -4.87 -9.48 -1.14
CA TYR A 59 -3.95 -8.59 -1.87
C TYR A 59 -3.15 -7.66 -0.94
N THR A 60 -3.03 -8.02 0.34
CA THR A 60 -2.33 -7.20 1.33
C THR A 60 -0.90 -6.89 0.89
N TYR A 61 -0.20 -7.87 0.32
CA TYR A 61 1.17 -7.70 -0.17
C TYR A 61 1.27 -6.65 -1.28
N GLU A 62 0.42 -6.78 -2.30
CA GLU A 62 0.36 -5.88 -3.45
C GLU A 62 0.01 -4.46 -3.00
N LEU A 63 -1.02 -4.33 -2.17
CA LEU A 63 -1.48 -3.05 -1.63
C LEU A 63 -0.39 -2.34 -0.82
N LEU A 64 0.33 -3.06 0.04
CA LEU A 64 1.44 -2.48 0.80
C LEU A 64 2.61 -2.07 -0.10
N THR A 65 2.89 -2.85 -1.14
CA THR A 65 3.95 -2.53 -2.10
C THR A 65 3.60 -1.30 -2.93
N ILE A 66 2.36 -1.19 -3.41
CA ILE A 66 1.83 -0.02 -4.11
C ILE A 66 1.84 1.20 -3.18
N LEU A 67 1.42 1.05 -1.92
CA LEU A 67 1.45 2.12 -0.93
C LEU A 67 2.86 2.64 -0.70
N LEU A 68 3.86 1.75 -0.63
CA LEU A 68 5.26 2.14 -0.46
C LEU A 68 5.78 2.90 -1.68
N ALA A 69 5.42 2.46 -2.89
CA ALA A 69 5.78 3.16 -4.12
C ALA A 69 5.12 4.56 -4.18
N LEU A 70 3.83 4.67 -3.86
CA LEU A 70 3.11 5.94 -3.78
C LEU A 70 3.71 6.87 -2.73
N GLN A 71 4.04 6.35 -1.55
CA GLN A 71 4.68 7.13 -0.49
C GLN A 71 6.02 7.70 -0.97
N ARG A 72 6.86 6.90 -1.63
CA ARG A 72 8.13 7.36 -2.19
C ARG A 72 7.92 8.40 -3.30
N GLN A 73 6.98 8.16 -4.21
CA GLN A 73 6.65 9.08 -5.31
C GLN A 73 6.09 10.41 -4.82
N SER A 74 5.37 10.40 -3.70
CA SER A 74 4.78 11.60 -3.12
C SER A 74 5.83 12.59 -2.56
N ASP A 75 7.08 12.14 -2.37
CA ASP A 75 8.20 12.93 -1.86
C ASP A 75 7.83 13.81 -0.65
N THR A 76 7.01 13.25 0.26
CA THR A 76 6.51 13.97 1.43
C THR A 76 6.61 13.13 2.69
N THR A 77 6.76 13.84 3.80
CA THR A 77 6.73 13.27 5.15
C THR A 77 5.38 13.53 5.83
N GLN A 78 4.39 14.02 5.08
CA GLN A 78 3.03 14.20 5.60
C GLN A 78 2.42 12.83 5.94
N ILE A 79 1.76 12.77 7.09
CA ILE A 79 1.05 11.57 7.54
C ILE A 79 -0.39 11.64 7.02
N PRO A 80 -0.86 10.66 6.24
CA PRO A 80 -2.27 10.55 5.86
C PRO A 80 -3.20 10.54 7.06
N GLU A 81 -4.36 11.19 6.95
CA GLU A 81 -5.33 11.31 8.05
C GLU A 81 -5.81 9.96 8.59
N ILE A 82 -5.89 8.94 7.73
CA ILE A 82 -6.26 7.57 8.15
C ILE A 82 -5.27 7.04 9.19
N LEU A 83 -3.97 7.24 8.99
CA LEU A 83 -2.94 6.79 9.91
C LEU A 83 -2.92 7.62 11.21
N LYS A 84 -3.23 8.92 11.14
CA LYS A 84 -3.38 9.75 12.34
C LYS A 84 -4.56 9.30 13.21
N ASN A 85 -5.67 8.94 12.56
CA ASN A 85 -6.90 8.51 13.23
C ASN A 85 -6.90 7.02 13.61
N SER A 86 -5.87 6.27 13.23
CA SER A 86 -5.77 4.83 13.49
C SER A 86 -4.32 4.49 13.85
N PRO A 87 -3.87 4.82 15.07
CA PRO A 87 -2.47 4.69 15.46
C PRO A 87 -1.94 3.24 15.46
N ASN A 88 -2.84 2.25 15.56
CA ASN A 88 -2.49 0.82 15.55
C ASN A 88 -2.69 0.17 14.16
N PHE A 89 -2.93 0.97 13.11
CA PHE A 89 -3.27 0.47 11.78
C PHE A 89 -2.28 -0.56 11.25
N PHE A 90 -0.99 -0.27 11.37
CA PHE A 90 0.06 -1.17 10.92
C PHE A 90 0.24 -2.39 11.83
N ASP A 91 -0.01 -2.26 13.14
CA ASP A 91 0.02 -3.40 14.07
C ASP A 91 -1.08 -4.41 13.76
N GLU A 92 -2.28 -3.92 13.39
CA GLU A 92 -3.41 -4.75 12.96
C GLU A 92 -3.08 -5.53 11.68
N ILE A 93 -2.44 -4.88 10.70
CA ILE A 93 -1.98 -5.55 9.47
C ILE A 93 -0.98 -6.66 9.78
N ILE A 94 0.02 -6.38 10.62
CA ILE A 94 1.05 -7.35 11.04
C ILE A 94 0.42 -8.54 11.76
N LYS A 95 -0.55 -8.29 12.65
CA LYS A 95 -1.21 -9.34 13.42
C LYS A 95 -1.95 -10.34 12.51
N ASN A 96 -2.54 -9.85 11.42
CA ASN A 96 -3.28 -10.68 10.47
C ASN A 96 -2.36 -11.32 9.40
N ASN A 97 -1.17 -10.76 9.17
CA ASN A 97 -0.23 -11.17 8.12
C ASN A 97 1.20 -11.28 8.71
N PRO A 98 1.52 -12.38 9.41
CA PRO A 98 2.78 -12.53 10.15
C PRO A 98 3.99 -12.80 9.25
N GLU A 99 3.82 -12.82 7.92
CA GLU A 99 4.88 -13.10 6.98
C GLU A 99 5.98 -12.04 7.01
N LYS A 100 7.24 -12.49 7.02
CA LYS A 100 8.42 -11.60 7.15
C LYS A 100 8.48 -10.51 6.09
N TYR A 101 8.04 -10.78 4.87
CA TYR A 101 8.04 -9.79 3.79
C TYR A 101 6.98 -8.68 4.01
N ILE A 102 5.83 -9.01 4.61
CA ILE A 102 4.81 -8.04 5.04
C ILE A 102 5.36 -7.18 6.18
N LEU A 103 5.97 -7.81 7.20
CA LEU A 103 6.60 -7.10 8.31
C LEU A 103 7.60 -6.04 7.81
N ASN A 104 8.45 -6.40 6.85
CA ASN A 104 9.44 -5.49 6.29
C ASN A 104 8.78 -4.29 5.58
N LEU A 105 7.74 -4.52 4.78
CA LEU A 105 7.00 -3.45 4.09
C LEU A 105 6.35 -2.50 5.10
N VAL A 106 5.68 -3.05 6.11
CA VAL A 106 5.00 -2.27 7.15
C VAL A 106 6.01 -1.44 7.96
N HIS A 107 7.15 -2.03 8.33
CA HIS A 107 8.22 -1.30 9.03
C HIS A 107 8.77 -0.14 8.20
N GLU A 108 8.97 -0.35 6.90
CA GLU A 108 9.45 0.71 6.02
C GLU A 108 8.42 1.84 5.87
N LEU A 109 7.15 1.49 5.66
CA LEU A 109 6.05 2.45 5.59
C LEU A 109 5.93 3.27 6.87
N ALA A 110 5.92 2.62 8.03
CA ALA A 110 5.84 3.31 9.31
C ALA A 110 7.05 4.23 9.54
N LYS A 111 8.26 3.79 9.16
CA LYS A 111 9.45 4.65 9.21
C LYS A 111 9.28 5.88 8.31
N ASN A 112 8.81 5.70 7.08
CA ASN A 112 8.67 6.79 6.12
C ASN A 112 7.60 7.80 6.54
N TYR A 113 6.48 7.32 7.11
CA TYR A 113 5.45 8.14 7.72
C TYR A 113 5.80 8.62 9.15
N ARG A 114 6.98 8.29 9.67
CA ARG A 114 7.45 8.65 11.02
C ARG A 114 6.48 8.24 12.13
N ILE A 115 5.86 7.06 11.99
CA ILE A 115 5.01 6.45 13.00
C ILE A 115 5.90 5.68 13.98
N ILE A 116 5.87 6.09 15.25
CA ILE A 116 6.84 5.67 16.28
C ILE A 116 6.40 4.37 17.02
N ASN A 117 5.15 3.92 16.84
CA ASN A 117 4.53 2.95 17.77
C ASN A 117 4.65 1.45 17.42
N LEU A 118 5.38 1.04 16.38
CA LEU A 118 5.49 -0.39 16.02
C LEU A 118 6.25 -1.28 17.03
N TYR A 119 6.69 -0.74 18.16
CA TYR A 119 7.43 -1.46 19.20
C TYR A 119 6.62 -1.49 20.49
N SER A 120 5.59 -2.32 20.53
CA SER A 120 5.09 -2.88 21.79
C SER A 120 4.94 -4.38 21.60
N ASN A 121 6.03 -5.08 21.96
CA ASN A 121 6.03 -6.54 22.15
C ASN A 121 4.98 -6.95 23.18
#